data_AF-A0A180FN32-F1
#
_entry.id   AF-A0A180FN32-F1
#
_cell.length_a   1.000
_cell.length_b   1.000
_cell.length_c   1.000
_cell.angle_alpha   90.00
_cell.angle_beta   90.00
_cell.angle_gamma   90.00
#
_symmetry.space_group_name_H-M   'P 1'
#
loop_
_entity.id
_entity.type
_entity.pdbx_description
1 polymer ?
#
loop_
_entity_poly.entity_id
_entity_poly.type
_entity_poly.pdbx_seq_one_letter_code
_entity_poly.pdbx_strand_id
1 'polypeptide(L)'
;MGNWDREQALRRERREREKVKKELLAKYLYDLSKLTFTALVLGGIIAFLQGSMEAQVFYTMIIFGSLVATICVLGANKLIK
;
A
#
# COMPACT_ATOMS: atom_id res chain seq x y z
N MET A 1 -15.28 7.34 -40.54
CA MET A 1 -14.59 7.46 -39.24
C MET A 1 -13.39 8.36 -39.43
N GLY A 2 -13.46 9.58 -38.90
CA GLY A 2 -12.45 10.62 -39.13
C GLY A 2 -11.22 10.42 -38.26
N ASN A 3 -10.11 11.07 -38.62
CA ASN A 3 -8.88 11.04 -37.83
C ASN A 3 -9.10 11.49 -36.37
N TRP A 4 -10.10 12.35 -36.15
CA TRP A 4 -10.54 12.83 -34.84
C TRP A 4 -11.14 11.73 -33.95
N ASP A 5 -11.92 10.81 -34.52
CA ASP A 5 -12.48 9.66 -33.79
C ASP A 5 -11.37 8.71 -33.31
N ARG A 6 -10.35 8.50 -34.17
CA ARG A 6 -9.17 7.70 -33.83
C ARG A 6 -8.34 8.35 -32.72
N GLU A 7 -8.12 9.66 -32.77
CA GLU A 7 -7.41 10.38 -31.73
C GLU A 7 -8.16 10.36 -30.38
N GLN A 8 -9.49 10.51 -30.41
CA GLN A 8 -10.33 10.37 -29.22
C GLN A 8 -10.22 8.97 -28.61
N ALA A 9 -10.27 7.92 -29.44
CA ALA A 9 -10.11 6.53 -29.01
C ALA A 9 -8.74 6.28 -28.36
N LEU A 10 -7.67 6.73 -29.00
CA LEU A 10 -6.29 6.64 -28.46
C LEU A 10 -6.12 7.38 -27.14
N ARG A 11 -6.75 8.56 -26.98
CA ARG A 11 -6.72 9.32 -25.72
C ARG A 11 -7.49 8.60 -24.61
N ARG A 12 -8.63 7.97 -24.92
CA ARG A 12 -9.40 7.17 -23.94
C ARG A 12 -8.61 5.95 -23.51
N GLU A 13 -8.03 5.22 -24.46
CA GLU A 13 -7.22 4.04 -24.19
C GLU A 13 -5.99 4.36 -23.32
N ARG A 14 -5.30 5.47 -23.57
CA ARG A 14 -4.19 5.91 -22.70
C ARG A 14 -4.65 6.18 -21.27
N ARG A 15 -5.78 6.86 -21.08
CA ARG A 15 -6.33 7.14 -19.74
C ARG A 15 -6.74 5.87 -19.00
N GLU A 16 -7.34 4.91 -19.70
CA GLU A 16 -7.71 3.61 -19.10
C GLU A 16 -6.46 2.82 -18.69
N ARG A 17 -5.44 2.76 -19.56
CA ARG A 17 -4.16 2.13 -19.20
C ARG A 17 -3.50 2.79 -18.00
N GLU A 18 -3.55 4.11 -17.89
CA GLU A 18 -3.03 4.83 -16.72
C GLU A 18 -3.81 4.53 -15.44
N LYS A 19 -5.15 4.44 -15.51
CA LYS A 19 -5.99 4.03 -14.38
C LYS A 19 -5.66 2.62 -13.90
N VAL A 20 -5.59 1.67 -14.83
CA VAL A 20 -5.25 0.27 -14.51
C VAL A 20 -3.87 0.19 -13.84
N LYS A 21 -2.87 0.94 -14.35
CA LYS A 21 -1.54 0.99 -13.71
C LYS A 21 -1.60 1.54 -12.29
N LYS A 22 -2.37 2.60 -12.04
CA LYS A 22 -2.54 3.17 -10.70
C LYS A 22 -3.20 2.20 -9.73
N GLU A 23 -4.26 1.50 -10.17
CA GLU A 23 -4.93 0.47 -9.38
C GLU A 23 -3.99 -0.68 -9.03
N LEU A 24 -3.18 -1.14 -9.98
CA LEU A 24 -2.23 -2.23 -9.78
C LEU A 24 -1.12 -1.83 -8.79
N LEU A 25 -0.61 -0.60 -8.89
CA LEU A 25 0.36 -0.05 -7.94
C LEU A 25 -0.22 0.11 -6.54
N ALA A 26 -1.46 0.61 -6.44
CA ALA A 26 -2.14 0.75 -5.16
C ALA A 26 -2.36 -0.61 -4.48
N LYS A 27 -2.74 -1.63 -5.24
CA LYS A 27 -2.88 -3.01 -4.74
C LYS A 27 -1.53 -3.60 -4.31
N TYR A 28 -0.48 -3.41 -5.11
CA TYR A 28 0.87 -3.86 -4.76
C TYR A 28 1.37 -3.22 -3.46
N LEU A 29 1.20 -1.90 -3.29
CA LEU A 29 1.59 -1.19 -2.07
C LEU A 29 0.77 -1.65 -0.85
N TYR A 30 -0.51 -1.94 -1.03
CA TYR A 30 -1.38 -2.48 0.00
C TYR A 30 -0.91 -3.86 0.48
N ASP A 31 -0.65 -4.77 -0.46
CA ASP A 31 -0.16 -6.11 -0.15
C ASP A 31 1.24 -6.04 0.51
N LEU A 32 2.12 -5.17 0.00
CA LEU A 32 3.43 -4.92 0.59
C LEU A 32 3.31 -4.38 2.02
N SER A 33 2.43 -3.42 2.27
CA SER A 33 2.19 -2.85 3.60
C SER A 33 1.71 -3.89 4.60
N LYS A 34 0.84 -4.81 4.18
CA LYS A 34 0.41 -5.94 5.01
C LYS A 34 1.56 -6.89 5.33
N LEU A 35 2.36 -7.22 4.32
CA LEU A 35 3.50 -8.14 4.47
C LEU A 35 4.55 -7.55 5.42
N THR A 36 4.92 -6.28 5.24
CA THR A 36 5.91 -5.62 6.10
C THR A 36 5.40 -5.44 7.53
N PHE A 37 4.12 -5.09 7.72
CA PHE A 37 3.53 -5.02 9.05
C PHE A 37 3.50 -6.39 9.74
N THR A 38 3.14 -7.45 9.00
CA THR A 38 3.15 -8.83 9.54
C THR A 38 4.56 -9.24 9.95
N ALA A 39 5.57 -8.97 9.12
CA ALA A 39 6.96 -9.26 9.43
C ALA A 39 7.46 -8.49 10.66
N LEU A 40 7.09 -7.21 10.77
CA LEU A 40 7.41 -6.35 11.91
C LEU A 40 6.82 -6.93 13.20
N VAL A 41 5.53 -7.27 13.20
CA VAL A 41 4.85 -7.83 14.37
C VAL A 41 5.46 -9.18 14.77
N LEU A 42 5.70 -10.09 13.81
CA LEU A 42 6.33 -11.39 14.07
C LEU A 42 7.74 -11.24 14.63
N GLY A 43 8.57 -10.37 14.03
CA GLY A 43 9.92 -10.07 14.54
C GLY A 43 9.87 -9.47 15.95
N GLY A 44 8.92 -8.57 16.21
CA GLY A 44 8.69 -7.99 17.52
C GLY A 44 8.28 -9.02 18.57
N ILE A 45 7.40 -9.96 18.24
CA ILE A 45 7.00 -11.04 19.15
C ILE A 45 8.21 -11.91 19.50
N ILE A 46 9.03 -12.28 18.51
CA ILE A 46 10.23 -13.10 18.74
C ILE A 46 11.22 -12.36 19.67
N ALA A 47 11.49 -11.08 19.41
CA ALA A 47 12.36 -10.26 20.25
C ALA A 47 11.81 -10.09 21.68
N PHE A 48 10.50 -9.90 21.81
CA PHE A 48 9.83 -9.80 23.11
C PHE A 48 9.97 -11.11 23.91
N LEU A 49 9.77 -12.27 23.28
CA LEU A 49 9.92 -13.59 23.92
C LEU A 49 11.37 -13.91 24.31
N GLN A 50 12.34 -13.37 23.58
CA GLN A 50 13.77 -13.49 23.90
C GLN A 50 14.20 -12.54 25.03
N GLY A 51 13.30 -11.68 25.53
CA GLY A 51 13.62 -10.69 26.55
C GLY A 51 14.49 -9.54 26.06
N SER A 52 14.71 -9.41 24.75
CA SER A 52 15.54 -8.36 24.14
C SER A 52 14.78 -7.05 23.88
N MET A 53 13.48 -7.02 24.18
CA MET A 53 12.62 -5.87 23.96
C MET A 53 11.61 -5.71 25.10
N GLU A 54 11.50 -4.49 25.63
CA GLU A 54 10.52 -4.16 26.66
C GLU A 54 9.09 -4.15 26.11
N ALA A 55 8.11 -4.50 26.96
CA ALA A 55 6.70 -4.52 26.58
C ALA A 55 6.21 -3.15 26.08
N GLN A 56 6.65 -2.06 26.71
CA GLN A 56 6.29 -0.71 26.29
C GLN A 56 6.76 -0.41 24.86
N VAL A 57 7.97 -0.82 24.49
CA VAL A 57 8.52 -0.66 23.14
C VAL A 57 7.76 -1.51 22.12
N PHE A 58 7.38 -2.72 22.49
CA PHE A 58 6.57 -3.59 21.62
C PHE A 58 5.21 -2.96 21.29
N TYR A 59 4.50 -2.46 22.30
CA TYR A 59 3.19 -1.84 22.10
C TYR A 59 3.28 -0.55 21.27
N THR A 60 4.28 0.30 21.52
CA THR A 60 4.47 1.52 20.71
C THR A 60 4.82 1.20 19.26
N MET A 61 5.63 0.16 19.01
CA MET A 61 5.94 -0.32 17.67
C MET A 61 4.69 -0.81 16.92
N ILE A 62 3.81 -1.57 17.58
CA ILE A 62 2.56 -2.04 16.96
C ILE A 62 1.64 -0.87 16.62
N ILE A 63 1.45 0.06 17.56
CA ILE A 63 0.58 1.23 17.35
C ILE A 63 1.12 2.06 16.18
N PHE A 64 2.41 2.39 16.18
CA PHE A 64 3.04 3.15 15.09
C PHE A 64 2.96 2.42 13.75
N GLY A 65 3.28 1.12 13.71
CA GLY A 65 3.19 0.30 12.51
C GLY A 65 1.78 0.24 11.93
N SER A 66 0.75 0.14 12.79
CA SER A 66 -0.65 0.15 12.36
C SER A 66 -1.09 1.50 11.78
N LEU A 67 -0.58 2.60 12.35
CA LEU A 67 -0.85 3.96 11.90
C LEU A 67 -0.24 4.21 10.51
N VAL A 68 1.03 3.82 10.34
CA VAL A 68 1.74 3.91 9.05
C VAL A 68 1.04 3.05 7.99
N ALA A 69 0.67 1.81 8.32
CA ALA A 69 -0.05 0.93 7.40
C ALA A 69 -1.36 1.57 6.94
N THR A 70 -2.14 2.14 7.87
CA THR A 70 -3.40 2.83 7.56
C THR A 70 -3.18 4.03 6.63
N ILE A 71 -2.14 4.84 6.86
CA ILE A 71 -1.78 5.97 6.00
C ILE A 71 -1.40 5.48 4.59
N CYS A 72 -0.66 4.38 4.47
CA CYS A 72 -0.35 3.76 3.18
C CYS A 72 -1.61 3.30 2.44
N VAL A 73 -2.58 2.69 3.13
CA VAL A 73 -3.86 2.29 2.53
C VAL A 73 -4.66 3.51 2.07
N LEU A 74 -4.75 4.56 2.88
CA LEU A 74 -5.47 5.78 2.52
C LEU A 74 -4.80 6.51 1.34
N GLY A 75 -3.46 6.55 1.30
CA GLY A 75 -2.70 7.08 0.18
C GLY A 75 -2.91 6.27 -1.11
N ALA A 76 -2.93 4.95 -1.00
CA ALA A 76 -3.24 4.04 -2.12
C ALA A 76 -4.67 4.25 -2.63
N ASN A 77 -5.66 4.38 -1.74
CA ASN A 77 -7.05 4.66 -2.13
C ASN A 77 -7.22 6.04 -2.81
N LYS A 78 -6.43 7.03 -2.42
CA LYS A 78 -6.43 8.37 -3.05
C LYS A 78 -5.74 8.38 -4.43
N LEU A 79 -4.90 7.39 -4.74
CA LEU A 79 -4.32 7.20 -6.08
C LEU A 79 -5.29 6.50 -7.05
N ILE A 80 -6.24 5.73 -6.52
CA ILE A 80 -7.28 5.04 -7.29
C ILE A 80 -8.43 6.00 -7.67
N LYS A 81 -8.77 6.95 -6.80
CA LYS A 81 -9.84 7.94 -7.01
C LYS A 81 -9.37 9.11 -7.89
#